data_AF-A0A645A4R9-F1
#
_entry.id   AF-A0A645A4R9-F1
#
_cell.length_a   1.000
_cell.length_b   1.000
_cell.length_c   1.000
_cell.angle_alpha   90.00
_cell.angle_beta   90.00
_cell.angle_gamma   90.00
#
_symmetry.space_group_name_H-M   'P 1'
#
loop_
_entity.id
_entity.type
_entity.pdbx_description
1 polymer ?
#
loop_
_entity_poly.entity_id
_entity_poly.type
_entity_poly.pdbx_seq_one_letter_code
_entity_poly.pdbx_strand_id
1 'polypeptide(L)'
;MQTLVKVQIPQALPTIMAGVNQTIMMAMSMVVTCALIGANGLGMEILLATNRVEMSKALFPGICIVIVAVILDRLTQALVKKSEVGQDG
;
A
#
# COMPACT_ATOMS: atom_id res chain seq x y z
N MET A 1 11.68 -32.11 -18.53
CA MET A 1 11.95 -31.19 -17.39
C MET A 1 12.88 -30.03 -17.76
N GLN A 2 13.85 -30.19 -18.69
CA GLN A 2 14.73 -29.10 -19.12
C GLN A 2 13.99 -27.89 -19.74
N THR A 3 12.94 -28.11 -20.53
CA THR A 3 12.21 -27.02 -21.22
C THR A 3 11.42 -26.11 -20.28
N LEU A 4 10.85 -26.66 -19.21
CA LEU A 4 10.09 -25.90 -18.22
C LEU A 4 10.99 -24.90 -17.47
N VAL A 5 12.15 -25.38 -17.00
CA VAL A 5 13.05 -24.56 -16.17
C VAL A 5 13.92 -23.61 -17.00
N LYS A 6 14.36 -24.00 -18.20
CA LYS A 6 15.27 -23.17 -19.03
C LYS A 6 14.60 -22.29 -20.08
N VAL A 7 13.35 -22.57 -20.46
CA VAL A 7 12.67 -21.81 -21.54
C VAL A 7 11.41 -21.14 -21.02
N GLN A 8 10.55 -21.89 -20.31
CA GLN A 8 9.26 -21.36 -19.87
C GLN A 8 9.35 -20.46 -18.63
N ILE A 9 10.22 -20.77 -17.65
CA ILE A 9 10.47 -19.86 -16.52
C ILE A 9 11.01 -18.50 -17.01
N PRO A 10 12.11 -18.41 -17.79
CA PRO A 10 12.60 -17.10 -18.23
C PRO A 10 11.62 -16.35 -19.15
N GLN A 11 10.79 -17.06 -19.93
CA GLN A 11 9.72 -16.42 -20.72
C GLN A 11 8.53 -15.96 -19.87
N ALA A 12 8.24 -16.61 -18.73
CA ALA A 12 7.14 -16.27 -17.83
C ALA A 12 7.55 -15.25 -16.74
N LEU A 13 8.84 -15.09 -16.46
CA LEU A 13 9.39 -14.07 -15.54
C LEU A 13 8.80 -12.66 -15.76
N PRO A 14 8.74 -12.09 -16.98
CA PRO A 14 8.15 -10.78 -17.19
C PRO A 14 6.67 -10.72 -16.79
N THR A 15 5.90 -11.79 -17.03
CA THR A 15 4.50 -11.90 -16.60
C THR A 15 4.38 -12.00 -15.08
N ILE A 16 5.28 -12.73 -14.42
CA ILE A 16 5.33 -12.82 -12.95
C ILE A 16 5.65 -11.45 -12.35
N MET A 17 6.62 -10.71 -12.89
CA MET A 17 6.97 -9.36 -12.44
C MET A 17 5.81 -8.37 -12.64
N ALA A 18 5.09 -8.45 -13.77
CA ALA A 18 3.86 -7.66 -13.96
C ALA A 18 2.79 -7.98 -12.91
N GLY A 19 2.61 -9.26 -12.56
CA GLY A 19 1.69 -9.70 -11.52
C GLY A 19 2.10 -9.27 -10.10
N VAL A 20 3.40 -9.26 -9.80
CA VAL A 20 3.94 -8.76 -8.53
C VAL A 20 3.69 -7.26 -8.40
N ASN A 21 3.99 -6.48 -9.45
CA ASN A 21 3.70 -5.05 -9.48
C ASN A 21 2.20 -4.75 -9.28
N GLN A 22 1.31 -5.54 -9.89
CA GLN A 22 -0.14 -5.43 -9.67
C GLN A 22 -0.56 -5.80 -8.26
N THR A 23 0.04 -6.83 -7.67
CA THR A 23 -0.28 -7.25 -6.30
C THR A 23 0.17 -6.18 -5.29
N ILE A 24 1.32 -5.55 -5.51
CA ILE A 24 1.78 -4.41 -4.71
C ILE A 24 0.79 -3.26 -4.84
N MET A 25 0.42 -2.87 -6.06
CA MET A 25 -0.59 -1.82 -6.30
C MET A 25 -1.93 -2.12 -5.61
N MET A 26 -2.39 -3.39 -5.60
CA MET A 26 -3.58 -3.81 -4.86
C MET A 26 -3.40 -3.73 -3.33
N ALA A 27 -2.25 -4.16 -2.81
CA ALA A 27 -1.97 -4.16 -1.37
C ALA A 27 -1.91 -2.74 -0.80
N MET A 28 -1.45 -1.76 -1.58
CA MET A 28 -1.43 -0.34 -1.19
C MET A 28 -2.83 0.22 -0.95
N SER A 29 -3.83 -0.23 -1.72
CA SER A 29 -5.23 0.13 -1.50
C SER A 29 -5.78 -0.37 -0.15
N MET A 30 -5.29 -1.53 0.30
CA MET A 30 -5.72 -2.13 1.58
C MET A 30 -5.08 -1.44 2.79
N VAL A 31 -3.86 -0.90 2.65
CA VAL A 31 -3.14 -0.21 3.74
C VAL A 31 -3.88 1.04 4.22
N VAL A 32 -4.55 1.75 3.31
CA VAL A 32 -5.35 2.95 3.61
C VAL A 32 -6.58 2.57 4.45
N THR A 33 -7.24 1.46 4.11
CA THR A 33 -8.43 0.99 4.85
C THR A 33 -8.08 0.57 6.28
N CYS A 34 -6.93 -0.08 6.49
CA CYS A 34 -6.46 -0.44 7.83
C CYS A 34 -6.18 0.78 8.73
N ALA A 35 -5.76 1.92 8.15
CA ALA A 35 -5.57 3.16 8.90
C ALA A 35 -6.89 3.74 9.46
N LEU A 36 -8.02 3.40 8.85
CA LEU A 36 -9.35 3.84 9.28
C LEU A 36 -9.96 2.94 10.36
N ILE A 37 -9.59 1.66 10.41
CA ILE A 37 -10.19 0.66 11.32
C ILE A 37 -9.54 0.67 12.72
N GLY A 38 -8.29 1.11 12.85
CA GLY A 38 -7.47 0.87 14.04
C GLY A 38 -7.59 1.84 15.23
N ALA A 39 -8.34 2.94 15.16
CA ALA A 39 -8.16 4.02 16.13
C ALA A 39 -9.28 4.11 17.19
N ASN A 40 -9.04 3.51 18.36
CA ASN A 40 -9.32 4.26 19.59
C ASN A 40 -8.42 5.51 19.55
N GLY A 41 -8.97 6.71 19.31
CA GLY A 41 -8.21 7.95 19.11
C GLY A 41 -8.70 8.81 17.93
N LEU A 42 -7.81 9.23 17.02
CA LEU A 42 -8.10 10.14 15.89
C LEU A 42 -9.26 9.69 14.98
N GLY A 43 -9.47 8.38 14.81
CA GLY A 43 -10.60 7.84 14.05
C GLY A 43 -11.95 8.06 14.74
N MET A 44 -11.99 8.07 16.07
CA MET A 44 -13.20 8.39 16.84
C MET A 44 -13.57 9.86 16.68
N GLU A 45 -12.59 10.77 16.66
CA GLU A 45 -12.86 12.19 16.39
C GLU A 45 -13.43 12.42 14.99
N ILE A 46 -12.96 11.69 13.98
CA ILE A 46 -13.52 11.75 12.62
C ILE A 46 -14.97 11.25 12.62
N LEU A 47 -15.24 10.11 13.28
CA LEU A 47 -16.60 9.56 13.38
C LEU A 47 -17.55 10.52 14.10
N LEU A 48 -17.12 11.12 15.21
CA LEU A 48 -17.90 12.09 15.97
C LEU A 48 -18.11 13.39 15.18
N ALA A 49 -17.09 13.90 14.50
CA ALA A 49 -17.19 15.09 13.66
C ALA A 49 -18.10 14.86 12.45
N THR A 50 -18.05 13.67 11.84
CA THR A 50 -18.95 13.25 10.76
C THR A 50 -20.38 13.16 11.27
N ASN A 51 -20.60 12.56 12.45
CA ASN A 51 -21.92 12.43 13.06
C ASN A 51 -22.54 13.79 13.42
N ARG A 52 -21.71 14.77 13.82
CA ARG A 52 -22.14 16.14 14.14
C ARG A 52 -22.13 17.10 12.94
N VAL A 53 -21.81 16.62 11.74
CA VAL A 53 -21.70 17.44 10.51
C VAL A 53 -20.69 18.61 10.68
N GLU A 54 -19.69 18.42 11.54
CA GLU A 54 -18.63 19.40 11.80
C GLU A 54 -17.43 19.10 10.90
N MET A 55 -17.54 19.47 9.62
CA MET A 55 -16.50 19.23 8.60
C MET A 55 -15.11 19.73 9.05
N SER A 56 -15.04 20.89 9.68
CA SER A 56 -13.80 21.49 10.18
C SER A 56 -13.07 20.62 11.20
N LYS A 57 -13.80 19.89 12.06
CA LYS A 57 -13.19 18.95 13.02
C LYS A 57 -12.81 17.60 12.40
N ALA A 58 -13.45 17.20 11.29
CA ALA A 58 -13.09 15.97 10.58
C ALA A 58 -11.80 16.15 9.73
N LEU A 59 -11.54 17.37 9.25
CA LEU A 59 -10.43 17.65 8.34
C LEU A 59 -9.05 17.49 9.00
N PHE A 60 -8.86 18.00 10.21
CA PHE A 60 -7.58 17.95 10.92
C PHE A 60 -7.08 16.50 11.17
N PRO A 61 -7.86 15.62 11.81
CA PRO A 61 -7.48 14.22 11.98
C PRO A 61 -7.41 13.47 10.66
N GLY A 62 -8.25 13.79 9.67
CA GLY A 62 -8.20 13.20 8.33
C GLY A 62 -6.88 13.48 7.61
N ILE A 63 -6.41 14.73 7.62
CA ILE A 63 -5.13 15.12 7.03
C ILE A 63 -3.95 14.44 7.75
N CYS A 64 -3.98 14.36 9.08
CA CYS A 64 -2.96 13.65 9.85
C CYS A 64 -2.87 12.17 9.45
N ILE A 65 -4.00 11.47 9.31
CA ILE A 65 -4.03 10.06 8.92
C ILE A 65 -3.53 9.88 7.49
N VAL A 66 -3.93 10.74 6.56
CA VAL A 66 -3.46 10.70 5.15
C VAL A 66 -1.94 10.88 5.08
N ILE A 67 -1.37 11.83 5.83
CA ILE A 67 0.08 12.05 5.86
C ILE A 67 0.81 10.79 6.35
N VAL A 68 0.33 10.17 7.44
CA VAL A 68 0.93 8.94 7.98
C VAL A 68 0.80 7.78 6.98
N ALA A 69 -0.36 7.62 6.34
CA ALA A 69 -0.59 6.59 5.33
C ALA A 69 0.36 6.77 4.13
N VAL A 70 0.53 8.00 3.63
CA VAL A 70 1.45 8.31 2.52
C VAL A 70 2.91 8.05 2.92
N ILE A 71 3.31 8.34 4.16
CA ILE A 71 4.66 8.03 4.64
C ILE A 71 4.91 6.53 4.68
N LEU A 72 3.95 5.74 5.21
CA LEU A 72 4.02 4.29 5.25
C LEU A 72 4.02 3.68 3.85
N ASP A 73 3.22 4.24 2.94
CA ASP A 73 3.17 3.88 1.53
C ASP A 73 4.54 4.12 0.86
N ARG A 74 5.13 5.31 1.06
CA ARG A 74 6.48 5.65 0.55
C ARG A 74 7.57 4.74 1.10
N LEU A 75 7.51 4.40 2.40
CA LEU A 75 8.46 3.47 3.02
C LEU A 75 8.31 2.07 2.41
N THR A 76 7.08 1.61 2.21
CA THR A 76 6.79 0.32 1.58
C THR A 76 7.28 0.29 0.14
N GLN A 77 7.03 1.33 -0.66
CA GLN A 77 7.59 1.45 -2.02
C GLN A 77 9.12 1.47 -2.02
N ALA A 78 9.76 2.14 -1.07
CA ALA A 78 11.23 2.18 -0.98
C ALA A 78 11.82 0.80 -0.65
N LEU A 79 11.17 0.02 0.22
CA LEU A 79 11.57 -1.35 0.57
C LEU A 79 11.35 -2.32 -0.59
N VAL A 80 10.21 -2.20 -1.28
CA VAL A 80 9.89 -2.97 -2.49
C VAL A 80 10.86 -2.66 -3.62
N LYS A 81 11.11 -1.37 -3.91
CA LYS A 81 12.06 -0.94 -4.94
C LYS A 81 13.50 -1.41 -4.66
N LYS A 82 13.89 -1.52 -3.39
CA LYS A 82 15.19 -2.10 -3.01
C LYS A 82 15.28 -3.60 -3.31
N SER A 83 14.14 -4.30 -3.34
CA SER A 83 14.07 -5.74 -3.65
C SER A 83 14.13 -6.02 -5.16
N GLU A 84 13.87 -5.02 -6.00
CA GLU A 84 14.01 -5.10 -7.47
C GLU A 84 15.45 -4.84 -7.95
N VAL A 85 16.27 -4.11 -7.18
CA VAL A 85 17.68 -3.78 -7.52
C VAL A 85 18.66 -4.92 -7.18
N GLY A 86 18.19 -6.02 -6.60
CA GLY A 86 19.00 -7.20 -6.28
C GLY A 86 19.10 -8.25 -7.39
N GLN A 87 18.50 -8.03 -8.57
CA GLN A 87 18.45 -9.04 -9.65
C GLN A 87 19.07 -8.56 -10.97
N ASP A 88 19.98 -7.57 -10.91
CA ASP A 88 20.86 -7.16 -12.01
C ASP A 88 22.34 -7.21 -11.55
N GLY A 89 22.81 -8.38 -11.13
CA GLY A 89 24.20 -8.66 -10.77
C GLY A 89 24.56 -10.11 -10.97
#